data_AF-A0A839V3F2-F1
#
_entry.id   AF-A0A839V3F2-F1
#
_cell.length_a   1.000
_cell.length_b   1.000
_cell.length_c   1.000
_cell.angle_alpha   90.00
_cell.angle_beta   90.00
_cell.angle_gamma   90.00
#
_symmetry.space_group_name_H-M   'P 1'
#
loop_
_entity.id
_entity.type
_entity.pdbx_description
1 polymer ?
#
loop_
_entity_poly.entity_id
_entity_poly.type
_entity_poly.pdbx_seq_one_letter_code
_entity_poly.pdbx_strand_id
1 'polypeptide(L)'
;MIRWNTASSRQAGQAWLALGLLLLALCGSTLSQRADAQADGRITPAGPTVQAATPEGGELDVTTDSAEYCQRLHAKLDAYVNPPRIVQELRSEGEEMCRAGRFRGGIARLRRALLAMRDAEH
;
A
#
# COMPACT_ATOMS: atom_id res chain seq x y z
N MET A 1 26.89 38.77 -48.09
CA MET A 1 27.98 38.07 -47.41
C MET A 1 28.12 38.62 -46.01
N ILE A 2 27.89 37.80 -44.98
CA ILE A 2 28.54 37.78 -43.66
C ILE A 2 27.98 36.53 -42.98
N ARG A 3 28.83 35.52 -42.84
CA ARG A 3 28.52 34.17 -42.38
C ARG A 3 28.95 34.09 -40.92
N TRP A 4 28.01 34.22 -39.97
CA TRP A 4 28.30 33.99 -38.55
C TRP A 4 28.00 32.53 -38.19
N ASN A 5 29.06 31.87 -37.72
CA ASN A 5 29.15 30.47 -37.35
C ASN A 5 28.65 30.30 -35.90
N THR A 6 27.45 29.75 -35.71
CA THR A 6 26.83 29.57 -34.37
C THR A 6 26.90 28.11 -33.91
N ALA A 7 28.10 27.53 -33.88
CA ALA A 7 28.34 26.15 -33.43
C ALA A 7 28.42 25.97 -31.90
N SER A 8 28.05 26.98 -31.08
CA SER A 8 28.33 26.97 -29.63
C SER A 8 27.14 26.60 -28.72
N SER A 9 25.93 26.42 -29.25
CA SER A 9 24.72 26.32 -28.42
C SER A 9 24.30 24.88 -28.02
N ARG A 10 24.99 23.83 -28.49
CA ARG A 10 24.54 22.43 -28.29
C ARG A 10 25.10 21.73 -27.04
N GLN A 11 26.00 22.35 -26.28
CA GLN A 11 26.69 21.67 -25.16
C GLN A 11 26.02 21.82 -23.78
N ALA A 12 25.08 22.73 -23.58
CA ALA A 12 24.48 22.97 -22.26
C ALA A 12 23.36 21.98 -21.85
N GLY A 13 22.80 21.22 -22.80
CA GLY A 13 21.62 20.38 -22.55
C GLY A 13 21.90 18.97 -22.01
N GLN A 14 23.14 18.50 -22.04
CA GLN A 14 23.45 17.08 -21.76
C GLN A 14 23.82 16.79 -20.29
N ALA A 15 24.14 17.81 -19.50
CA ALA A 15 24.52 17.64 -18.09
C ALA A 15 23.33 17.36 -17.16
N TRP A 16 22.12 17.80 -17.54
CA TRP A 16 20.92 17.68 -16.69
C TRP A 16 20.35 16.25 -16.65
N LEU A 17 20.53 15.47 -17.73
CA LEU A 17 20.01 14.10 -17.81
C LEU A 17 20.80 13.12 -16.91
N ALA A 18 22.10 13.33 -16.75
CA ALA A 18 22.96 12.46 -15.95
C ALA A 18 22.68 12.56 -14.43
N LEU A 19 22.32 13.76 -13.95
CA LEU A 19 21.96 13.98 -12.54
C LEU A 19 20.58 13.39 -12.19
N GLY A 20 19.63 13.43 -13.13
CA GLY A 20 18.30 12.84 -12.92
C GLY A 20 18.31 11.31 -12.82
N LEU A 21 19.15 10.62 -13.61
CA LEU A 21 19.26 9.16 -13.54
C LEU A 21 19.91 8.65 -12.24
N LEU A 22 20.85 9.41 -11.67
CA LEU A 22 21.56 9.03 -10.45
C LEU A 22 20.65 9.09 -9.20
N LEU A 23 19.67 10.01 -9.18
CA LEU A 23 18.69 10.16 -8.09
C LEU A 23 17.59 9.10 -8.11
N LEU A 24 17.14 8.65 -9.29
CA LEU A 24 16.16 7.56 -9.40
C LEU A 24 16.74 6.20 -8.96
N ALA A 25 18.04 5.97 -9.13
CA ALA A 25 18.71 4.73 -8.75
C ALA A 25 18.87 4.57 -7.21
N LEU A 26 18.91 5.66 -6.44
CA LEU A 26 19.04 5.57 -4.98
C LEU A 26 17.70 5.31 -4.24
N CYS A 27 16.54 5.63 -4.84
CA CYS A 27 15.24 5.32 -4.25
C CYS A 27 14.67 3.94 -4.65
N GLY A 28 15.22 3.27 -5.66
CA GLY A 28 14.67 2.01 -6.19
C GLY A 28 15.03 0.73 -5.43
N SER A 29 15.96 0.78 -4.48
CA SER A 29 16.60 -0.44 -3.93
C SER A 29 15.97 -1.01 -2.65
N THR A 30 14.89 -0.44 -2.11
CA THR A 30 14.27 -0.96 -0.87
C THR A 30 13.04 -1.83 -1.09
N LEU A 31 12.62 -2.09 -2.33
CA LEU A 31 11.41 -2.89 -2.60
C LEU A 31 11.65 -4.38 -2.93
N SER A 32 12.88 -4.91 -2.79
CA SER A 32 13.15 -6.29 -3.22
C SER A 32 14.20 -7.04 -2.40
N GLN A 33 14.01 -7.17 -1.07
CA GLN A 33 14.64 -8.25 -0.29
C GLN A 33 14.10 -8.35 1.15
N ARG A 34 13.13 -9.26 1.36
CA ARG A 34 13.17 -10.26 2.44
C ARG A 34 12.04 -11.27 2.22
N ALA A 35 12.26 -12.13 1.23
CA ALA A 35 11.74 -13.48 1.28
C ALA A 35 12.88 -14.37 1.84
N ASP A 36 12.49 -15.26 2.74
CA ASP A 36 13.13 -16.52 3.14
C ASP A 36 14.20 -16.57 4.25
N ALA A 37 13.80 -17.33 5.28
CA ALA A 37 14.54 -18.27 6.13
C ALA A 37 15.49 -17.73 7.21
N GLN A 38 15.76 -18.41 8.33
CA GLN A 38 15.07 -19.33 9.24
C GLN A 38 16.11 -19.60 10.35
N ALA A 39 15.66 -19.65 11.61
CA ALA A 39 16.31 -20.28 12.78
C ALA A 39 17.81 -20.03 13.06
N ASP A 40 18.11 -19.38 14.19
CA ASP A 40 19.04 -19.96 15.17
C ASP A 40 18.70 -19.43 16.57
N GLY A 41 18.39 -20.34 17.49
CA GLY A 41 18.15 -20.04 18.88
C GLY A 41 19.45 -19.75 19.59
N ARG A 42 19.57 -18.57 20.21
CA ARG A 42 20.44 -18.32 21.35
C ARG A 42 19.87 -17.19 22.19
N ILE A 43 19.39 -17.56 23.37
CA ILE A 43 18.91 -16.70 24.44
C ILE A 43 20.13 -16.16 25.19
N THR A 44 20.23 -14.85 25.42
CA THR A 44 20.72 -14.29 26.69
C THR A 44 20.08 -12.92 27.00
N PRO A 45 19.82 -12.60 28.29
CA PRO A 45 18.87 -11.56 28.70
C PRO A 45 19.55 -10.37 29.41
N ALA A 46 19.22 -9.13 29.03
CA ALA A 46 19.28 -7.93 29.89
C ALA A 46 18.84 -6.68 29.11
N GLY A 47 17.53 -6.53 28.93
CA GLY A 47 16.89 -5.29 28.53
C GLY A 47 15.52 -5.24 29.21
N PRO A 48 14.98 -4.07 29.60
CA PRO A 48 13.65 -4.01 30.16
C PRO A 48 12.68 -4.57 29.13
N THR A 49 12.14 -5.75 29.46
CA THR A 49 11.08 -6.42 28.72
C THR A 49 9.93 -5.42 28.63
N VAL A 50 9.72 -4.82 27.46
CA VAL A 50 8.39 -4.32 27.13
C VAL A 50 7.55 -5.57 26.99
N GLN A 51 7.05 -6.06 28.12
CA GLN A 51 5.93 -6.98 28.16
C GLN A 51 4.77 -6.21 27.54
N ALA A 52 4.56 -6.43 26.25
CA ALA A 52 3.24 -6.26 25.68
C ALA A 52 2.32 -7.13 26.54
N ALA A 53 1.55 -6.48 27.40
CA ALA A 53 0.54 -7.13 28.21
C ALA A 53 -0.35 -7.92 27.24
N THR A 54 -0.28 -9.24 27.29
CA THR A 54 -1.29 -10.12 26.71
C THR A 54 -2.55 -9.91 27.55
N PRO A 55 -3.63 -9.32 27.01
CA PRO A 55 -4.91 -9.35 27.69
C PRO A 55 -5.42 -10.78 27.64
N GLU A 56 -5.55 -11.38 28.83
CA GLU A 56 -6.22 -12.65 29.06
C GLU A 56 -7.64 -12.60 28.45
N GLY A 57 -7.96 -13.55 27.57
CA GLY A 57 -9.35 -13.90 27.25
C GLY A 57 -10.07 -13.09 26.16
N GLY A 58 -9.36 -12.63 25.12
CA GLY A 58 -10.00 -12.11 23.90
C GLY A 58 -9.37 -12.74 22.67
N GLU A 59 -10.12 -13.59 21.99
CA GLU A 59 -9.89 -14.13 20.64
C GLU A 59 -8.83 -13.35 19.85
N LEU A 60 -7.64 -13.94 19.71
CA LEU A 60 -6.60 -13.43 18.82
C LEU A 60 -6.95 -13.77 17.36
N ASP A 61 -8.15 -13.40 16.89
CA ASP A 61 -8.50 -13.38 15.46
C ASP A 61 -8.13 -12.01 14.86
N VAL A 62 -6.82 -11.74 14.84
CA VAL A 62 -6.26 -10.67 14.02
C VAL A 62 -5.47 -11.30 12.87
N THR A 63 -6.09 -12.28 12.22
CA THR A 63 -5.91 -12.51 10.79
C THR A 63 -7.17 -12.00 10.12
N THR A 64 -7.25 -10.69 9.86
CA THR A 64 -8.51 -10.04 9.41
C THR A 64 -8.96 -10.45 8.00
N ASP A 65 -8.49 -11.58 7.49
CA ASP A 65 -8.67 -12.13 6.16
C ASP A 65 -9.74 -13.24 6.16
N SER A 66 -10.90 -12.94 6.74
CA SER A 66 -12.03 -13.87 6.84
C SER A 66 -13.22 -13.44 5.98
N ALA A 67 -14.06 -14.42 5.62
CA ALA A 67 -15.27 -14.18 4.84
C ALA A 67 -16.25 -13.31 5.63
N GLU A 68 -16.36 -13.55 6.92
CA GLU A 68 -17.22 -12.81 7.86
C GLU A 68 -16.80 -11.35 7.92
N TYR A 69 -15.49 -11.06 7.97
CA TYR A 69 -15.02 -9.69 7.99
C TYR A 69 -15.28 -8.96 6.66
N CYS A 70 -15.11 -9.65 5.53
CA CYS A 70 -15.45 -9.06 4.25
C CYS A 70 -16.94 -8.71 4.13
N GLN A 71 -17.84 -9.62 4.55
CA GLN A 71 -19.28 -9.36 4.59
C GLN A 71 -19.63 -8.16 5.48
N ARG A 72 -19.00 -8.04 6.66
CA ARG A 72 -19.19 -6.87 7.53
C ARG A 72 -18.79 -5.56 6.86
N LEU A 73 -17.71 -5.54 6.08
CA LEU A 73 -17.30 -4.34 5.35
C LEU A 73 -18.26 -4.00 4.20
N HIS A 74 -18.74 -5.01 3.49
CA HIS A 74 -19.70 -4.83 2.41
C HIS A 74 -21.04 -4.29 2.92
N ALA A 75 -21.57 -4.86 4.00
CA ALA A 75 -22.79 -4.37 4.66
C ALA A 75 -22.70 -2.91 5.13
N LYS A 76 -21.51 -2.43 5.52
CA LYS A 76 -21.31 -1.01 5.84
C LYS A 76 -21.42 -0.12 4.61
N LEU A 77 -20.96 -0.60 3.45
CA LEU A 77 -21.07 0.13 2.19
C LEU A 77 -22.50 0.15 1.66
N ASP A 78 -23.32 -0.85 2.00
CA ASP A 78 -24.74 -0.94 1.60
C ASP A 78 -25.62 0.13 2.27
N ALA A 79 -25.15 0.74 3.36
CA ALA A 79 -25.83 1.86 4.00
C ALA A 79 -25.83 3.13 3.12
N TYR A 80 -24.96 3.21 2.11
CA TYR A 80 -24.86 4.38 1.24
C TYR A 80 -25.73 4.23 -0.01
N VAL A 81 -26.72 5.10 -0.16
CA VAL A 81 -27.75 5.03 -1.23
C VAL A 81 -27.24 5.53 -2.59
N ASN A 82 -26.24 6.40 -2.62
CA ASN A 82 -25.63 6.91 -3.86
C ASN A 82 -24.14 7.23 -3.69
N PRO A 83 -23.29 6.20 -3.54
CA PRO A 83 -21.86 6.42 -3.38
C PRO A 83 -21.22 6.93 -4.68
N PRO A 84 -20.14 7.73 -4.64
CA PRO A 84 -19.38 8.14 -5.82
C PRO A 84 -18.90 6.96 -6.65
N ARG A 85 -18.68 7.16 -7.95
CA ARG A 85 -18.27 6.09 -8.90
C ARG A 85 -17.05 5.30 -8.42
N ILE A 86 -16.04 5.98 -7.87
CA ILE A 86 -14.84 5.34 -7.33
C ILE A 86 -15.13 4.37 -6.17
N VAL A 87 -16.12 4.68 -5.34
CA VAL A 87 -16.55 3.83 -4.23
C VAL A 87 -17.34 2.63 -4.76
N GLN A 88 -18.18 2.84 -5.78
CA GLN A 88 -18.90 1.74 -6.45
C GLN A 88 -17.91 0.74 -7.07
N GLU A 89 -16.89 1.21 -7.77
CA GLU A 89 -15.85 0.38 -8.39
C GLU A 89 -15.05 -0.41 -7.33
N LEU A 90 -14.64 0.25 -6.25
CA LEU A 90 -13.92 -0.41 -5.15
C LEU A 90 -14.81 -1.44 -4.43
N ARG A 91 -16.11 -1.16 -4.30
CA ARG A 91 -17.09 -2.09 -3.71
C ARG A 91 -17.25 -3.34 -4.57
N SER A 92 -17.52 -3.18 -5.87
CA SER A 92 -17.73 -4.32 -6.78
C SER A 92 -16.47 -5.17 -6.90
N GLU A 93 -15.31 -4.54 -7.05
CA GLU A 93 -14.03 -5.25 -7.17
C GLU A 93 -13.66 -5.96 -5.85
N GLY A 94 -13.93 -5.32 -4.71
CA GLY A 94 -13.75 -5.93 -3.40
C GLY A 94 -14.63 -7.16 -3.17
N GLU A 95 -15.90 -7.07 -3.56
CA GLU A 95 -16.88 -8.15 -3.46
C GLU A 95 -16.49 -9.36 -4.33
N GLU A 96 -16.08 -9.13 -5.58
CA GLU A 96 -15.60 -10.19 -6.47
C GLU A 96 -14.41 -10.94 -5.89
N MET A 97 -13.45 -10.21 -5.29
CA MET A 97 -12.30 -10.84 -4.65
C MET A 97 -12.70 -11.68 -3.44
N CYS A 98 -13.63 -11.21 -2.63
CA CYS A 98 -14.12 -11.99 -1.50
C CYS A 98 -14.89 -13.24 -1.95
N ARG A 99 -15.71 -13.13 -3.00
CA ARG A 99 -16.36 -14.30 -3.61
C ARG A 99 -15.36 -15.32 -4.15
N ALA A 100 -14.21 -14.86 -4.64
CA ALA A 100 -13.12 -15.72 -5.11
C ALA A 100 -12.19 -16.24 -3.99
N GLY A 101 -12.49 -16.00 -2.71
CA GLY A 101 -11.63 -16.40 -1.58
C GLY A 101 -10.37 -15.56 -1.40
N ARG A 102 -10.22 -14.47 -2.16
CA ARG A 102 -9.09 -13.52 -2.08
C ARG A 102 -9.37 -12.42 -1.06
N PHE A 103 -9.58 -12.82 0.19
CA PHE A 103 -10.04 -11.93 1.27
C PHE A 103 -9.10 -10.74 1.49
N ARG A 104 -7.78 -10.95 1.56
CA ARG A 104 -6.77 -9.89 1.69
C ARG A 104 -6.97 -8.73 0.70
N GLY A 105 -7.08 -9.08 -0.58
CA GLY A 105 -7.23 -8.12 -1.67
C GLY A 105 -8.60 -7.46 -1.68
N GLY A 106 -9.66 -8.22 -1.33
CA GLY A 106 -11.03 -7.71 -1.25
C GLY A 106 -11.21 -6.72 -0.10
N ILE A 107 -10.80 -7.10 1.11
CA ILE A 107 -10.84 -6.27 2.32
C ILE A 107 -10.08 -4.96 2.13
N ALA A 108 -8.89 -5.00 1.53
CA ALA A 108 -8.10 -3.79 1.26
C ALA A 108 -8.83 -2.80 0.32
N ARG A 109 -9.65 -3.29 -0.61
CA ARG A 109 -10.46 -2.43 -1.49
C ARG A 109 -11.69 -1.90 -0.79
N LEU A 110 -12.40 -2.74 -0.05
CA LEU A 110 -13.58 -2.33 0.72
C LEU A 110 -13.22 -1.27 1.79
N ARG A 111 -12.07 -1.42 2.45
CA ARG A 111 -11.55 -0.38 3.37
C ARG A 111 -11.26 0.93 2.65
N ARG A 112 -10.68 0.90 1.45
CA ARG A 112 -10.46 2.10 0.62
C ARG A 112 -11.78 2.76 0.20
N ALA A 113 -12.80 1.96 -0.13
CA ALA A 113 -14.13 2.46 -0.45
C ALA A 113 -14.72 3.24 0.75
N LEU A 114 -14.64 2.69 1.95
CA LEU A 114 -15.12 3.34 3.18
C LEU A 114 -14.34 4.62 3.50
N LEU A 115 -13.02 4.64 3.28
CA LEU A 115 -12.20 5.84 3.46
C LEU A 115 -12.60 6.93 2.47
N ALA A 116 -12.78 6.59 1.19
CA ALA A 116 -13.21 7.55 0.17
C ALA A 116 -14.61 8.12 0.46
N MET A 117 -15.51 7.35 1.06
CA MET A 117 -16.79 7.87 1.56
C MET A 117 -16.60 8.88 2.69
N ARG A 118 -15.81 8.54 3.71
CA ARG A 118 -15.55 9.43 4.85
C ARG A 118 -14.88 10.74 4.43
N ASP A 119 -13.97 10.66 3.46
CA ASP A 119 -13.27 11.84 2.95
C ASP A 119 -14.17 12.70 2.05
N ALA A 120 -15.26 12.14 1.48
CA ALA A 120 -16.27 12.89 0.74
C ALA A 120 -17.37 13.52 1.63
N GLU A 121 -17.46 13.10 2.89
CA GLU A 121 -18.39 13.66 3.88
C GLU A 121 -17.86 14.92 4.58
N HIS A 122 -16.55 15.21 4.47
CA HIS A 122 -15.88 16.39 5.03
C HIS A 122 -15.66 17.48 3.98
#